data_AF-A0A6G3WK21-F1
#
_entry.id   AF-A0A6G3WK21-F1
#
_cell.length_a   1.000
_cell.length_b   1.000
_cell.length_c   1.000
_cell.angle_alpha   90.00
_cell.angle_beta   90.00
_cell.angle_gamma   90.00
#
_symmetry.space_group_name_H-M   'P 1'
#
loop_
_entity.id
_entity.type
_entity.pdbx_description
1 polymer ?
#
loop_
_entity_poly.entity_id
_entity_poly.type
_entity_poly.pdbx_seq_one_letter_code
_entity_poly.pdbx_strand_id
1 'polypeptide(L)' 'LLREKEGRDTEPSACVIDAQSVKTSTSVPAAGQGIDAGKKIVGRKRNIVTDTLGLLLAVLVTAASVQ' A
#
# COMPACT_ATOMS: atom_id res chain seq x y z
N LEU A 1 -5.95 23.34 -5.34
CA LEU A 1 -5.89 21.92 -4.90
C LEU A 1 -5.92 21.88 -3.36
N LEU A 2 -6.21 20.74 -2.73
CA LEU A 2 -6.34 20.66 -1.26
C LEU A 2 -5.05 21.10 -0.53
N ARG A 3 -3.87 20.76 -1.05
CA ARG A 3 -2.58 21.18 -0.48
C ARG A 3 -2.41 22.70 -0.43
N GLU A 4 -2.71 23.40 -1.51
CA GLU A 4 -2.64 24.87 -1.56
C GLU A 4 -3.62 25.52 -0.57
N LYS A 5 -4.82 24.93 -0.39
CA LYS A 5 -5.80 25.39 0.62
C LYS A 5 -5.28 25.23 2.04
N GLU A 6 -4.46 24.21 2.28
CA GLU A 6 -3.73 23.97 3.55
C GLU A 6 -2.40 24.74 3.63
N GLY A 7 -2.13 25.69 2.72
CA GLY A 7 -0.91 26.50 2.71
C GLY A 7 0.36 25.72 2.38
N ARG A 8 0.25 24.56 1.73
CA ARG A 8 1.37 23.71 1.31
C ARG A 8 1.62 23.83 -0.19
N ASP A 9 2.87 23.56 -0.59
CA ASP A 9 3.22 23.39 -2.00
C ASP A 9 2.39 22.25 -2.62
N THR A 10 2.03 22.44 -3.89
CA THR A 10 1.41 21.43 -4.74
C THR A 10 2.21 20.13 -4.79
N GLU A 11 3.54 20.21 -4.81
CA GLU A 11 4.42 19.04 -4.78
C GLU A 11 4.75 18.65 -3.33
N PRO A 12 4.47 17.41 -2.89
CA PRO A 12 4.79 16.96 -1.55
C PRO A 12 6.30 16.73 -1.39
N SER A 13 6.90 17.28 -0.34
CA SER A 13 8.34 17.09 -0.02
C SER A 13 8.64 15.84 0.80
N ALA A 14 7.62 15.19 1.37
CA ALA A 14 7.75 13.98 2.19
C ALA A 14 6.52 13.08 2.05
N CYS A 15 6.71 11.79 2.31
CA CYS A 15 5.64 10.80 2.30
C CYS A 15 5.76 9.80 3.45
N VAL A 16 4.63 9.18 3.77
CA VAL A 16 4.52 8.02 4.67
C VAL A 16 4.25 6.79 3.82
N ILE A 17 5.01 5.72 4.06
CA ILE A 17 4.89 4.45 3.34
C ILE A 17 4.49 3.37 4.35
N ASP A 18 3.43 2.64 4.05
CA ASP A 18 3.02 1.46 4.81
C ASP A 18 2.72 0.27 3.90
N ALA A 19 2.94 -0.94 4.44
CA ALA A 19 2.74 -2.19 3.76
C ALA A 19 1.94 -3.19 4.61
N GLN A 20 0.78 -3.59 4.11
CA GLN A 20 -0.08 -4.56 4.79
C GLN A 20 -0.35 -5.80 3.93
N SER A 21 -0.04 -6.97 4.47
CA SER A 21 -0.43 -8.27 3.89
C SER A 21 -1.81 -8.65 4.39
N VAL A 22 -2.69 -9.04 3.47
CA VAL A 22 -4.09 -9.39 3.75
C VAL A 22 -4.34 -10.80 3.24
N LYS A 23 -4.96 -11.63 4.08
CA LYS A 23 -5.36 -12.98 3.72
C LYS A 23 -6.45 -12.91 2.65
N THR A 24 -6.26 -13.65 1.57
CA THR A 24 -7.22 -13.74 0.46
C THR A 24 -8.24 -14.86 0.68
N SER A 25 -9.36 -14.80 -0.04
CA SER A 25 -10.33 -15.90 -0.06
C SER A 25 -9.76 -17.11 -0.81
N THR A 26 -10.37 -18.28 -0.58
CA THR A 26 -10.03 -19.54 -1.26
C THR A 26 -10.29 -19.50 -2.77
N SER A 27 -11.11 -18.56 -3.24
CA SER A 27 -11.40 -18.35 -4.67
C SER A 27 -10.30 -17.59 -5.43
N VAL A 28 -9.32 -16.98 -4.74
CA VAL A 28 -8.22 -16.28 -5.42
C VAL A 28 -7.20 -17.30 -5.93
N PRO A 29 -6.83 -17.27 -7.23
CA PRO A 29 -5.85 -18.19 -7.80
C PRO A 29 -4.48 -18.06 -7.12
N ALA A 30 -3.82 -19.18 -6.85
CA ALA A 30 -2.50 -19.22 -6.22
C ALA A 30 -1.45 -18.37 -6.95
N ALA A 31 -1.51 -18.30 -8.29
CA ALA A 31 -0.62 -17.47 -9.11
C ALA A 31 -0.70 -15.96 -8.81
N GLY A 32 -1.82 -15.49 -8.22
CA GLY A 32 -2.06 -14.08 -7.91
C GLY A 32 -1.86 -13.71 -6.45
N GLN A 33 -1.18 -14.55 -5.67
CA GLN A 33 -0.96 -14.39 -4.24
C GLN A 33 0.38 -15.00 -3.82
N GLY A 34 0.83 -14.70 -2.61
CA GLY A 34 2.10 -15.15 -2.06
C GLY A 34 2.02 -15.32 -0.55
N ILE A 35 3.13 -15.73 0.07
CA ILE A 35 3.21 -15.94 1.51
C ILE A 35 4.06 -14.84 2.13
N ASP A 36 3.45 -14.05 3.02
CA ASP A 36 4.20 -13.23 3.97
C ASP A 36 4.57 -14.13 5.17
N ALA A 37 5.81 -14.61 5.18
CA ALA A 37 6.30 -15.52 6.21
C ALA A 37 6.34 -14.87 7.60
N GLY A 38 6.65 -13.56 7.68
CA GLY A 38 6.70 -12.83 8.94
C GLY A 38 5.32 -12.68 9.59
N LYS A 39 4.27 -12.58 8.77
CA LYS A 39 2.87 -12.47 9.23
C LYS A 39 2.12 -13.80 9.21
N LYS A 40 2.70 -14.86 8.64
CA LYS A 40 2.05 -16.17 8.39
C LYS A 40 0.74 -16.02 7.60
N ILE A 41 0.75 -15.15 6.59
CA ILE A 41 -0.42 -14.85 5.75
C ILE A 41 -0.15 -15.33 4.33
N VAL A 42 -1.08 -16.14 3.79
CA VAL A 42 -1.19 -16.39 2.35
C VAL A 42 -2.15 -15.35 1.79
N GLY A 43 -1.69 -14.51 0.87
CA GLY A 43 -2.54 -13.53 0.22
C GLY A 43 -1.82 -12.47 -0.59
N ARG A 44 -2.31 -11.23 -0.53
CA ARG A 44 -1.77 -10.07 -1.25
C ARG A 44 -1.26 -9.02 -0.29
N LYS A 45 -0.28 -8.23 -0.72
CA LYS A 45 0.24 -7.09 0.03
C LYS A 45 -0.15 -5.80 -0.66
N ARG A 46 -0.66 -4.85 0.11
CA ARG A 46 -0.91 -3.48 -0.33
C ARG A 46 0.20 -2.60 0.21
N ASN A 47 0.89 -1.91 -0.69
CA ASN A 47 1.82 -0.82 -0.37
C ASN A 47 1.09 0.48 -0.67
N ILE A 48 0.99 1.35 0.33
CA ILE A 48 0.31 2.64 0.24
C ILE A 48 1.32 3.73 0.55
N VAL A 49 1.33 4.74 -0.30
CA VAL A 49 2.12 5.95 -0.10
C VAL A 49 1.16 7.13 0.00
N THR A 50 1.25 7.87 1.11
CA THR A 50 0.52 9.13 1.28
C THR A 50 1.50 10.27 1.50
N ASP A 51 1.10 11.50 1.17
CA ASP A 51 1.80 12.68 1.64
C ASP A 51 1.56 12.94 3.14
N THR A 52 2.13 14.02 3.67
CA THR A 52 1.99 14.41 5.08
C THR A 52 0.60 14.92 5.48
N LEU A 53 -0.30 15.18 4.52
CA LEU A 53 -1.70 15.52 4.77
C LEU A 53 -2.62 14.29 4.64
N GLY A 54 -2.06 13.12 4.36
CA GLY A 54 -2.80 11.87 4.16
C GLY A 54 -3.36 11.69 2.74
N LEU A 55 -2.93 12.49 1.76
CA LEU A 55 -3.36 12.34 0.37
C LEU A 55 -2.62 11.20 -0.31
N LEU A 56 -3.33 10.36 -1.04
CA LEU A 56 -2.74 9.22 -1.75
C LEU A 56 -1.81 9.71 -2.88
N LEU A 57 -0.58 9.19 -2.86
CA LEU A 57 0.41 9.38 -3.92
C LEU A 57 0.54 8.13 -4.79
N ALA A 58 0.51 6.94 -4.16
CA ALA A 58 0.56 5.67 -4.87
C ALA A 58 -0.12 4.55 -4.07
N VAL A 59 -0.67 3.58 -4.79
CA VAL A 59 -1.16 2.31 -4.25
C VAL A 59 -0.68 1.20 -5.16
N LEU A 60 -0.01 0.20 -4.59
CA LEU A 60 0.41 -0.99 -5.32
C LEU A 60 -0.08 -2.24 -4.59
N VAL A 61 -0.67 -3.16 -5.33
CA VAL A 61 -1.08 -4.48 -4.81
C VAL A 61 -0.26 -5.55 -5.48
N THR A 62 0.44 -6.34 -4.67
CA THR A 62 1.31 -7.43 -5.12
C THR A 62 0.97 -8.74 -4.40
N ALA A 63 1.58 -9.85 -4.82
CA ALA A 63 1.60 -11.07 -4.01
C ALA A 63 2.25 -10.80 -2.65
N ALA A 64 1.77 -11.40 -1.56
CA ALA A 64 2.24 -11.06 -0.22
C ALA A 64 3.72 -11.38 0.06
N SER A 65 4.35 -12.21 -0.79
CA SER A 65 5.78 -12.52 -0.74
C SER A 65 6.70 -11.43 -1.28
N VAL A 66 6.17 -10.44 -2.02
CA VAL A 66 6.97 -9.32 -2.56
C VAL A 66 7.34 -8.39 -1.41
N GLN A 67 8.62 -8.04 -1.27
CA GLN A 67 9.10 -7.00 -0.36
C GLN A 67 9.18 -5.65 -1.06
#